data_AF-A0A6I3FLN6-F1
#
_entry.id   AF-A0A6I3FLN6-F1
#
_cell.length_a   1.000
_cell.length_b   1.000
_cell.length_c   1.000
_cell.angle_alpha   90.00
_cell.angle_beta   90.00
_cell.angle_gamma   90.00
#
_symmetry.space_group_name_H-M   'P 1'
#
loop_
_entity.id
_entity.type
_entity.pdbx_description
1 polymer ?
#
loop_
_entity_poly.entity_id
_entity_poly.type
_entity_poly.pdbx_seq_one_letter_code
_entity_poly.pdbx_strand_id
1 'polypeptide(L)'
;MGNYAKTRIAINDWREMTALAIFEVSQIENPTIEQIKDYEIYRSLVPDLIKEHNGKYLIRGGNAQSLEGVLPAARWHVIEFESVDAVNKFWQSDEYQRIKGLRAGVVSVRAVIVSG
;
A
#
# COMPACT_ATOMS: atom_id res chain seq x y z
N MET A 1 27.11 -1.87 -40.83
CA MET A 1 27.38 -2.31 -39.44
C MET A 1 26.92 -1.20 -38.52
N GLY A 2 25.70 -1.33 -37.97
CA GLY A 2 25.05 -0.28 -37.17
C GLY A 2 25.57 -0.27 -35.74
N ASN A 3 26.03 0.90 -35.28
CA ASN A 3 26.46 1.15 -33.92
C ASN A 3 25.25 1.14 -32.97
N TYR A 4 25.09 0.08 -32.18
CA TYR A 4 24.17 0.07 -31.05
C TYR A 4 24.80 0.87 -29.91
N ALA A 5 24.43 2.14 -29.81
CA ALA A 5 24.65 2.93 -28.62
C ALA A 5 23.95 2.24 -27.45
N LYS A 6 24.73 1.66 -26.52
CA LYS A 6 24.25 1.26 -25.20
C LYS A 6 23.88 2.55 -24.46
N THR A 7 22.63 2.96 -24.55
CA THR A 7 22.05 3.92 -23.62
C THR A 7 22.07 3.26 -22.24
N ARG A 8 23.14 3.51 -21.48
CA ARG A 8 23.15 3.30 -20.04
C ARG A 8 22.06 4.22 -19.51
N ILE A 9 20.88 3.66 -19.27
CA ILE A 9 19.88 4.28 -18.41
C ILE A 9 20.64 4.51 -17.10
N ALA A 10 20.89 5.78 -16.78
CA ALA A 10 21.34 6.16 -15.46
C ALA A 10 20.31 5.60 -14.49
N ILE A 11 20.68 4.51 -13.82
CA ILE A 11 19.99 4.04 -12.62
C ILE A 11 20.35 5.12 -11.60
N ASN A 12 19.58 6.21 -11.59
CA ASN A 12 19.79 7.30 -10.66
C ASN A 12 19.79 6.75 -9.23
N ASP A 13 20.51 7.40 -8.32
CA ASP A 13 20.47 7.17 -6.87
C ASP A 13 19.12 7.63 -6.28
N TRP A 14 18.00 6.99 -6.61
CA TRP A 14 16.65 7.48 -6.26
C TRP A 14 16.04 6.91 -4.97
N ARG A 15 16.82 6.24 -4.11
CA ARG A 15 16.25 5.48 -2.98
C ARG A 15 16.78 5.81 -1.58
N GLU A 16 17.87 6.55 -1.43
CA GLU A 16 18.44 6.83 -0.10
C GLU A 16 17.50 7.56 0.88
N MET A 17 16.38 8.14 0.40
CA MET A 17 15.40 8.82 1.25
C MET A 17 13.99 8.22 1.22
N THR A 18 13.64 7.28 0.34
CA THR A 18 12.24 6.86 0.20
C THR A 18 11.84 5.71 1.13
N ALA A 19 10.56 5.67 1.50
CA ALA A 19 9.97 4.58 2.25
C ALA A 19 8.73 4.02 1.55
N LEU A 20 8.60 2.70 1.55
CA LEU A 20 7.44 1.98 1.04
C LEU A 20 6.61 1.46 2.21
N ALA A 21 5.35 1.83 2.26
CA ALA A 21 4.36 1.16 3.07
C ALA A 21 3.69 0.06 2.24
N ILE A 22 3.88 -1.19 2.63
CA ILE A 22 3.39 -2.37 1.90
C ILE A 22 2.30 -3.03 2.74
N PHE A 23 1.13 -3.23 2.13
CA PHE A 23 -0.02 -3.84 2.76
C PHE A 23 -0.45 -5.09 2.00
N GLU A 24 -0.37 -6.22 2.69
CA GLU A 24 -1.05 -7.46 2.32
C GLU A 24 -2.46 -7.41 2.92
N VAL A 25 -3.49 -7.50 2.08
CA VAL A 25 -4.90 -7.37 2.48
C VAL A 25 -5.65 -8.64 2.11
N SER A 26 -6.00 -9.45 3.11
CA SER A 26 -6.73 -10.71 2.93
C SER A 26 -8.21 -10.52 3.27
N GLN A 27 -9.10 -11.04 2.44
CA GLN A 27 -10.54 -10.99 2.69
C GLN A 27 -10.92 -11.94 3.84
N ILE A 28 -11.84 -11.50 4.69
CA ILE A 28 -12.47 -12.32 5.72
C ILE A 28 -13.77 -12.89 5.14
N GLU A 29 -14.04 -14.16 5.41
CA GLU A 29 -15.24 -14.84 4.93
C GLU A 29 -16.49 -14.40 5.70
N ASN A 30 -17.62 -14.37 5.00
CA ASN A 30 -18.96 -14.12 5.54
C ASN A 30 -19.12 -12.82 6.36
N PRO A 31 -18.73 -11.64 5.84
CA PRO A 31 -18.99 -10.37 6.52
C PRO A 31 -20.51 -10.09 6.56
N THR A 32 -20.95 -9.39 7.60
CA THR A 32 -22.33 -8.89 7.67
C THR A 32 -22.56 -7.76 6.66
N ILE A 33 -23.82 -7.48 6.31
CA ILE A 33 -24.17 -6.36 5.42
C ILE A 33 -23.68 -5.02 5.98
N GLU A 34 -23.70 -4.85 7.30
CA GLU A 34 -23.21 -3.64 7.98
C GLU A 34 -21.69 -3.50 7.84
N GLN A 35 -20.93 -4.58 8.10
CA GLN A 35 -19.48 -4.59 7.92
C GLN A 35 -19.07 -4.26 6.47
N ILE A 36 -19.81 -4.77 5.48
CA ILE A 36 -19.58 -4.43 4.06
C ILE A 36 -19.76 -2.93 3.82
N LYS A 37 -20.79 -2.31 4.39
CA LYS A 37 -21.03 -0.87 4.24
C LYS A 37 -19.91 -0.05 4.88
N ASP A 38 -19.51 -0.41 6.10
CA ASP A 38 -18.39 0.26 6.80
C ASP A 38 -17.09 0.14 6.01
N TYR A 39 -16.82 -1.04 5.43
CA TYR A 39 -15.64 -1.23 4.61
C TYR A 39 -15.66 -0.40 3.32
N GLU A 40 -16.81 -0.20 2.67
CA GLU A 40 -16.89 0.69 1.51
C GLU A 40 -16.65 2.16 1.90
N ILE A 41 -17.08 2.58 3.09
CA ILE A 41 -16.74 3.91 3.65
C ILE A 41 -15.22 4.00 3.89
N TYR A 42 -14.61 3.00 4.52
CA TYR A 42 -13.15 2.95 4.67
C TYR A 42 -12.44 3.07 3.31
N ARG A 43 -12.88 2.28 2.33
CA ARG A 43 -12.24 2.18 1.01
C ARG A 43 -12.34 3.47 0.20
N SER A 44 -13.37 4.29 0.44
CA SER A 44 -13.55 5.59 -0.20
C SER A 44 -12.71 6.70 0.44
N LEU A 45 -12.51 6.66 1.77
CA LEU A 45 -11.78 7.69 2.52
C LEU A 45 -10.25 7.53 2.47
N VAL A 46 -9.75 6.30 2.53
CA VAL A 46 -8.30 6.02 2.64
C VAL A 46 -7.44 6.65 1.53
N PRO A 47 -7.85 6.67 0.24
CA PRO A 47 -7.01 7.24 -0.82
C PRO A 47 -6.71 8.73 -0.63
N ASP A 48 -7.70 9.49 -0.18
CA ASP A 48 -7.53 10.94 0.00
C ASP A 48 -6.64 11.21 1.22
N LEU A 49 -6.82 10.47 2.33
CA LEU A 49 -5.92 10.56 3.48
C LEU A 49 -4.46 10.25 3.11
N ILE A 50 -4.23 9.19 2.33
CA ILE A 50 -2.87 8.85 1.88
C ILE A 50 -2.27 10.02 1.08
N LYS A 51 -3.06 10.62 0.19
CA LYS A 51 -2.63 11.75 -0.63
C LYS A 51 -2.34 13.00 0.23
N GLU A 52 -3.15 13.28 1.24
CA GLU A 52 -2.93 14.38 2.19
C GLU A 52 -1.60 14.23 2.95
N HIS A 53 -1.16 13.00 3.18
CA HIS A 53 0.16 12.68 3.75
C HIS A 53 1.26 12.51 2.70
N ASN A 54 1.09 13.04 1.49
CA ASN A 54 2.01 12.94 0.35
C ASN A 54 2.38 11.50 -0.04
N GLY A 55 1.54 10.54 0.32
CA GLY A 55 1.68 9.15 -0.09
C GLY A 55 1.20 8.94 -1.53
N LYS A 56 1.93 8.12 -2.27
CA LYS A 56 1.62 7.80 -3.66
C LYS A 56 1.46 6.30 -3.85
N TYR A 57 0.28 5.87 -4.32
CA TYR A 57 0.09 4.47 -4.70
C TYR A 57 0.98 4.11 -5.89
N LEU A 58 1.87 3.13 -5.69
CA LEU A 58 2.57 2.42 -6.75
C LEU A 58 1.75 1.21 -7.22
N ILE A 59 1.10 0.52 -6.27
CA ILE A 59 0.19 -0.60 -6.53
C ILE A 59 -1.05 -0.44 -5.64
N ARG A 60 -2.25 -0.62 -6.20
CA ARG A 60 -3.52 -0.64 -5.46
C ARG A 60 -4.39 -1.81 -5.89
N GLY A 61 -4.47 -2.84 -5.04
CA GLY A 61 -5.24 -4.05 -5.35
C GLY A 61 -4.61 -4.92 -6.44
N GLY A 62 -3.28 -4.87 -6.60
CA GLY A 62 -2.57 -5.58 -7.65
C GLY A 62 -2.74 -7.10 -7.55
N ASN A 63 -2.86 -7.75 -8.71
CA ASN A 63 -2.89 -9.20 -8.83
C ASN A 63 -1.46 -9.74 -8.72
N ALA A 64 -1.08 -10.25 -7.56
CA ALA A 64 0.25 -10.80 -7.35
C ALA A 64 0.36 -12.21 -7.93
N GLN A 65 1.57 -12.57 -8.36
CA GLN A 65 1.91 -13.91 -8.81
C GLN A 65 3.05 -14.44 -7.95
N SER A 66 2.97 -15.70 -7.55
CA SER A 66 4.09 -16.32 -6.82
C SER A 66 5.24 -16.59 -7.78
N LEU A 67 6.44 -16.14 -7.42
CA LEU A 67 7.68 -16.59 -8.05
C LEU A 67 8.27 -17.79 -7.29
N GLU A 68 8.08 -17.83 -5.97
CA GLU A 68 8.46 -18.92 -5.08
C GLU A 68 7.53 -18.94 -3.85
N GLY A 69 7.16 -20.13 -3.37
CA GLY A 69 6.29 -20.30 -2.21
C GLY A 69 4.79 -20.11 -2.50
N VAL A 70 3.97 -20.20 -1.45
CA VAL A 70 2.52 -20.01 -1.55
C VAL A 70 2.20 -18.52 -1.44
N LEU A 71 1.52 -17.98 -2.46
CA LEU A 71 1.01 -16.61 -2.41
C LEU A 71 -0.16 -16.54 -1.42
N PRO A 72 -0.17 -15.60 -0.46
CA PRO A 72 -1.36 -15.36 0.34
C PRO A 72 -2.50 -14.89 -0.58
N ALA A 73 -3.73 -15.33 -0.31
CA ALA A 73 -4.94 -14.89 -1.04
C ALA A 73 -5.28 -13.44 -0.68
N ALA A 74 -4.40 -12.53 -1.07
CA ALA A 74 -4.37 -11.16 -0.62
C ALA A 74 -4.23 -10.18 -1.79
N ARG A 75 -4.90 -9.04 -1.64
CA ARG A 75 -4.66 -7.85 -2.45
C ARG A 75 -3.47 -7.10 -1.90
N TRP A 76 -2.64 -6.57 -2.79
CA TRP A 76 -1.46 -5.81 -2.40
C TRP A 76 -1.67 -4.32 -2.64
N HIS A 77 -1.30 -3.52 -1.63
CA HIS A 77 -1.13 -2.08 -1.77
C HIS A 77 0.32 -1.73 -1.48
N VAL A 78 0.96 -1.00 -2.38
CA VAL A 78 2.32 -0.49 -2.21
C VAL A 78 2.24 1.02 -2.36
N ILE A 79 2.64 1.73 -1.31
CA ILE A 79 2.54 3.18 -1.24
C ILE A 79 3.93 3.74 -0.98
N GLU A 80 4.37 4.65 -1.84
CA GLU A 80 5.60 5.40 -1.70
C GLU A 80 5.36 6.64 -0.84
N PHE A 81 6.29 6.88 0.09
CA PHE A 81 6.39 8.08 0.90
C PHE A 81 7.83 8.62 0.85
N GLU A 82 7.97 9.90 1.14
CA GLU A 82 9.26 10.60 1.14
C GLU A 82 10.22 10.18 2.26
N SER A 83 9.75 9.47 3.29
CA SER A 83 10.54 8.97 4.42
C SER A 83 9.74 8.02 5.30
N VAL A 84 10.43 7.28 6.18
CA VAL A 84 9.78 6.44 7.22
C VAL A 84 8.93 7.27 8.17
N ASP A 85 9.38 8.50 8.50
CA ASP A 85 8.63 9.42 9.34
C ASP A 85 7.29 9.83 8.70
N ALA A 86 7.27 10.08 7.39
CA ALA A 86 6.03 10.36 6.66
C ALA A 86 5.05 9.16 6.71
N VAL A 87 5.55 7.93 6.59
CA VAL A 87 4.72 6.72 6.76
C VAL A 87 4.13 6.67 8.18
N ASN A 88 4.95 6.92 9.20
CA ASN A 88 4.50 6.91 10.60
C ASN A 88 3.47 8.00 10.87
N LYS A 89 3.68 9.22 10.36
CA LYS A 89 2.72 10.32 10.46
C LYS A 89 1.37 9.96 9.86
N PHE A 90 1.36 9.36 8.67
CA PHE A 90 0.12 8.82 8.08
C PHE A 90 -0.50 7.73 8.96
N TRP A 91 0.29 6.73 9.35
CA TRP A 91 -0.23 5.56 10.06
C TRP A 91 -0.76 5.91 11.45
N GLN A 92 -0.17 6.90 12.11
CA GLN A 92 -0.52 7.34 13.46
C GLN A 92 -1.47 8.54 13.47
N SER A 93 -1.86 9.09 12.31
CA SER A 93 -2.76 10.24 12.27
C SER A 93 -4.12 9.91 12.87
N ASP A 94 -4.71 10.88 13.57
CA ASP A 94 -6.02 10.69 14.18
C ASP A 94 -7.08 10.41 13.10
N GLU A 95 -6.94 11.02 11.93
CA GLU A 95 -7.77 10.78 10.74
C GLU A 95 -7.75 9.30 10.34
N TYR A 96 -6.56 8.71 10.20
CA TYR A 96 -6.44 7.32 9.83
C TYR A 96 -6.93 6.39 10.94
N GLN A 97 -6.60 6.69 12.21
CA GLN A 97 -7.05 5.88 13.35
C GLN A 97 -8.58 5.86 13.48
N ARG A 98 -9.26 6.99 13.23
CA ARG A 98 -10.74 7.07 13.25
C ARG A 98 -11.39 6.12 12.25
N ILE A 99 -10.80 5.97 11.07
CA ILE A 99 -11.40 5.13 10.01
C ILE A 99 -10.88 3.70 9.98
N LYS A 100 -9.71 3.42 10.58
CA LYS A 100 -9.05 2.10 10.52
C LYS A 100 -9.93 0.96 11.03
N GLY A 101 -10.79 1.23 12.00
CA GLY A 101 -11.75 0.26 12.56
C GLY A 101 -12.84 -0.18 11.58
N LEU A 102 -13.21 0.67 10.62
CA LEU A 102 -14.30 0.42 9.67
C LEU A 102 -14.04 -0.79 8.74
N ARG A 103 -12.79 -1.25 8.63
CA ARG A 103 -12.44 -2.44 7.84
C ARG A 103 -12.64 -3.76 8.60
N ALA A 104 -12.95 -3.69 9.90
CA ALA A 104 -13.06 -4.87 10.76
C ALA A 104 -14.16 -5.82 10.26
N GLY A 105 -13.86 -7.11 10.28
CA GLY A 105 -14.77 -8.16 9.81
C GLY A 105 -14.83 -8.34 8.29
N VAL A 106 -14.24 -7.43 7.48
CA VAL A 106 -14.21 -7.57 6.01
C VAL A 106 -12.82 -7.92 5.50
N VAL A 107 -11.77 -7.30 6.05
CA VAL A 107 -10.39 -7.59 5.66
C VAL A 107 -9.46 -7.67 6.87
N SER A 108 -8.48 -8.55 6.78
CA SER A 108 -7.29 -8.53 7.64
C SER A 108 -6.13 -7.91 6.87
N VAL A 109 -5.28 -7.17 7.57
CA VAL A 109 -4.18 -6.43 6.95
C VAL A 109 -2.88 -6.72 7.69
N ARG A 110 -1.87 -7.17 6.95
CA ARG A 110 -0.47 -7.15 7.38
C ARG A 110 0.21 -5.97 6.69
N ALA A 111 0.91 -5.16 7.47
CA ALA A 111 1.53 -3.93 6.98
C ALA A 111 3.00 -3.91 7.41
N VAL A 112 3.87 -3.51 6.50
CA VAL A 112 5.30 -3.31 6.78
C VAL A 112 5.79 -2.01 6.15
N ILE A 113 6.80 -1.41 6.77
CA ILE A 113 7.57 -0.30 6.18
C ILE A 113 8.90 -0.87 5.68
N VAL A 114 9.26 -0.54 4.46
CA VAL A 114 10.56 -0.90 3.86
C VAL A 114 11.21 0.37 3.35
N SER A 115 12.42 0.68 3.81
CA SER A 115 13.19 1.87 3.42
C SER A 115 14.62 1.48 3.03
N GLY A 116 15.27 2.36 2.27
CA GLY A 116 16.62 2.20 1.75
C GLY A 116 16.69 2.60 0.30
#